data_AF-A0AAU6IPI6-F1
#
_entry.id   AF-A0AAU6IPI6-F1
#
_cell.length_a   1.000
_cell.length_b   1.000
_cell.length_c   1.000
_cell.angle_alpha   90.00
_cell.angle_beta   90.00
_cell.angle_gamma   90.00
#
_symmetry.space_group_name_H-M   'P 1'
#
loop_
_entity.id
_entity.type
_entity.pdbx_description
1 polymer ?
#
loop_
_entity_poly.entity_id
_entity_poly.type
_entity_poly.pdbx_seq_one_letter_code
_entity_poly.pdbx_strand_id
1 'polypeptide(L)'
;MAESVPVRCPACRREHLFAASSYPCVCGAPVTPALDRLADPVPVTHRVWDDDWVTVPCDACGREDEWPHPELGCVCGTVLRVPVRGIRPGGVRQPPRAGTAPGTAAGPDPGRDGTPERSAHTAGAPTPHAAEAPASPGTGATAPHAAEASSATDAGAASAPAAEGPSHGGSAPDEGHHADVPPPAGGAPGHSPLPPTDPTPRRAFQPVTIRTERDAVTAAALYLRWLGYRDIRRADQRPPSGIGLAARGVLAQVEPTVRPASLRDVECLWLTAMSESTRCVYFSLAGYTDDARSRADLLGIPLFVLDLTGTPQPVNAPADELTATGA
;
A
#
# COMPACT_ATOMS: atom_id res chain seq x y z
N MET A 1 5.11 -31.41 2.42
CA MET A 1 4.23 -31.47 1.23
C MET A 1 3.08 -30.53 1.47
N ALA A 2 2.73 -29.67 0.51
CA ALA A 2 1.55 -28.83 0.64
C ALA A 2 0.31 -29.72 0.66
N GLU A 3 -0.51 -29.60 1.71
CA GLU A 3 -1.74 -30.36 1.86
C GLU A 3 -2.73 -29.93 0.78
N SER A 4 -3.06 -30.82 -0.16
CA SER A 4 -4.08 -30.57 -1.18
C SER A 4 -5.46 -30.96 -0.66
N VAL A 5 -6.47 -30.14 -0.93
CA VAL A 5 -7.86 -30.38 -0.54
C VAL A 5 -8.75 -30.43 -1.80
N PRO A 6 -9.69 -31.40 -1.88
CA PRO A 6 -10.70 -31.38 -2.93
C PRO A 6 -11.67 -30.22 -2.70
N VAL A 7 -11.84 -29.37 -3.71
CA VAL A 7 -12.75 -28.22 -3.72
C VAL A 7 -13.76 -28.42 -4.84
N ARG A 8 -15.05 -28.43 -4.51
CA ARG A 8 -16.11 -28.60 -5.50
C ARG A 8 -16.76 -27.28 -5.85
N CYS A 9 -16.81 -26.96 -7.14
CA CYS A 9 -17.47 -25.74 -7.61
C CYS A 9 -18.99 -25.82 -7.37
N PRO A 10 -19.62 -24.91 -6.62
CA PRO A 10 -21.07 -24.92 -6.43
C PRO A 10 -21.86 -24.60 -7.72
N ALA A 11 -21.25 -23.90 -8.68
CA ALA A 11 -21.90 -23.54 -9.94
C ALA A 11 -21.96 -24.70 -10.96
N CYS A 12 -20.82 -25.36 -11.23
CA CYS A 12 -20.74 -26.43 -12.25
C CYS A 12 -20.48 -27.83 -11.68
N ARG A 13 -20.34 -27.95 -10.36
CA ARG A 13 -20.15 -29.22 -9.62
C ARG A 13 -18.88 -30.00 -9.96
N ARG A 14 -17.96 -29.42 -10.74
CA ARG A 14 -16.63 -29.98 -11.00
C ARG A 14 -15.77 -29.93 -9.75
N GLU A 15 -14.97 -30.97 -9.55
CA GLU A 15 -14.00 -31.08 -8.46
C GLU A 15 -12.62 -30.63 -8.92
N HIS A 16 -11.92 -29.93 -8.02
CA HIS A 16 -10.57 -29.44 -8.22
C HIS A 16 -9.70 -29.84 -7.04
N LEU A 17 -8.41 -30.08 -7.27
CA LEU A 17 -7.43 -30.18 -6.20
C LEU A 17 -6.79 -28.82 -5.99
N PHE A 18 -6.90 -28.29 -4.76
CA PHE A 18 -6.35 -27.00 -4.39
C PHE A 18 -5.32 -27.15 -3.28
N ALA A 19 -4.17 -26.49 -3.43
CA ALA A 19 -3.13 -26.40 -2.40
C ALA A 19 -2.86 -24.91 -2.12
N ALA A 20 -2.88 -24.53 -0.84
CA ALA A 20 -2.63 -23.15 -0.44
C ALA A 20 -1.15 -22.78 -0.65
N SER A 21 -0.91 -21.56 -1.14
CA SER A 21 0.43 -20.99 -1.24
C SER A 21 1.03 -20.75 0.15
N SER A 22 2.34 -20.98 0.29
CA SER A 22 3.11 -20.65 1.48
C SER A 22 3.81 -19.30 1.34
N TYR A 23 3.75 -18.46 2.37
CA TYR A 23 4.41 -17.14 2.40
C TYR A 23 5.42 -17.03 3.55
N PRO A 24 6.49 -16.24 3.41
CA PRO A 24 7.52 -16.13 4.45
C PRO A 24 7.07 -15.23 5.62
N CYS A 25 7.01 -15.79 6.83
CA CYS A 25 6.85 -15.00 8.06
C CYS A 25 8.10 -14.16 8.35
N VAL A 26 7.95 -13.13 9.18
CA VAL A 26 9.06 -12.29 9.69
C VAL A 26 10.15 -13.12 10.37
N CYS A 27 9.80 -14.23 11.02
CA CYS A 27 10.77 -15.13 11.65
C CYS A 27 11.52 -16.04 10.65
N GLY A 28 11.18 -15.99 9.35
CA GLY A 28 11.75 -16.83 8.30
C GLY A 28 11.05 -18.18 8.10
N ALA A 29 10.11 -18.56 8.98
CA ALA A 29 9.32 -19.77 8.80
C ALA A 29 8.25 -19.57 7.69
N PRO A 30 8.00 -20.59 6.84
CA PRO A 30 6.90 -20.55 5.89
C PRO A 30 5.56 -20.66 6.63
N VAL A 31 4.60 -19.84 6.24
CA VAL A 31 3.21 -19.84 6.74
C VAL A 31 2.29 -20.21 5.59
N THR A 32 1.53 -21.29 5.79
CA THR A 32 0.55 -21.78 4.82
C THR A 32 -0.83 -21.77 5.48
N PRO A 33 -1.82 -21.05 4.93
CA PRO A 33 -3.19 -21.06 5.47
C PRO A 33 -3.73 -22.48 5.58
N ALA A 34 -4.18 -22.87 6.78
CA ALA A 34 -4.77 -24.19 7.01
C ALA A 34 -6.19 -24.23 6.42
N LEU A 35 -6.40 -25.00 5.35
CA LEU A 35 -7.69 -25.05 4.67
C LEU A 35 -8.75 -25.79 5.51
N ASP A 36 -9.98 -25.26 5.55
CA ASP A 36 -11.11 -25.95 6.17
C ASP A 36 -11.83 -26.85 5.16
N ARG A 37 -11.65 -28.16 5.33
CA ARG A 37 -12.24 -29.19 4.47
C ARG A 37 -13.74 -29.38 4.65
N LEU A 38 -14.30 -28.90 5.76
CA LEU A 38 -15.70 -29.12 6.11
C LEU A 38 -16.60 -27.95 5.69
N ALA A 39 -16.00 -26.78 5.47
CA ALA A 39 -16.72 -25.59 5.02
C ALA A 39 -16.84 -25.58 3.49
N ASP A 40 -17.99 -25.14 3.00
CA ASP A 40 -18.24 -25.04 1.57
C ASP A 40 -17.48 -23.84 0.95
N PRO A 41 -16.90 -24.00 -0.25
CA PRO A 41 -16.28 -22.90 -0.96
C PRO A 41 -17.33 -21.88 -1.43
N VAL A 42 -17.03 -20.60 -1.23
CA VAL A 42 -17.97 -19.50 -1.49
C VAL A 42 -17.66 -18.87 -2.84
N PRO A 43 -18.63 -18.76 -3.77
CA PRO A 43 -18.46 -18.01 -5.02
C PRO A 43 -18.19 -16.54 -4.75
N VAL A 44 -17.17 -15.99 -5.39
CA VAL A 44 -16.91 -14.56 -5.42
C VAL A 44 -17.81 -13.94 -6.47
N THR A 45 -18.96 -13.43 -6.04
CA THR A 45 -19.90 -12.68 -6.90
C THR A 45 -19.63 -11.18 -6.87
N HIS A 46 -19.11 -10.69 -5.75
CA HIS A 46 -18.70 -9.30 -5.55
C HIS A 46 -17.36 -9.27 -4.82
N ARG A 47 -16.39 -8.52 -5.34
CA ARG A 47 -15.13 -8.28 -4.63
C ARG A 47 -15.36 -7.17 -3.60
N VAL A 48 -15.63 -7.58 -2.37
CA VAL A 48 -15.51 -6.70 -1.19
C VAL A 48 -14.11 -6.90 -0.64
N TRP A 49 -13.34 -5.80 -0.59
CA TRP A 49 -11.90 -5.78 -0.29
C TRP A 49 -11.56 -6.52 1.00
N ASP A 50 -12.35 -6.38 2.07
CA ASP A 50 -12.12 -7.01 3.39
C ASP A 50 -12.17 -8.54 3.38
N ASP A 51 -12.95 -9.13 2.47
CA ASP A 51 -13.08 -10.59 2.40
C ASP A 51 -11.95 -11.25 1.57
N ASP A 52 -11.01 -10.46 1.03
CA ASP A 52 -9.91 -10.95 0.20
C ASP A 52 -8.68 -11.36 1.03
N TRP A 53 -8.72 -11.22 2.36
CA TRP A 53 -7.61 -11.50 3.27
C TRP A 53 -8.04 -12.39 4.43
N VAL A 54 -7.09 -13.16 4.93
CA VAL A 54 -7.24 -14.07 6.07
C VAL A 54 -6.06 -13.87 7.02
N THR A 55 -6.35 -13.69 8.29
CA THR A 55 -5.33 -13.68 9.33
C THR A 55 -4.89 -15.10 9.63
N VAL A 56 -3.60 -15.39 9.52
CA VAL A 56 -3.03 -16.72 9.79
C VAL A 56 -1.89 -16.57 10.80
N PRO A 57 -1.92 -17.32 11.92
CA PRO A 57 -0.82 -17.35 12.87
C PRO A 57 0.36 -18.16 12.31
N CYS A 58 1.58 -17.73 12.62
CA CYS A 58 2.77 -18.53 12.36
C CYS A 58 2.97 -19.59 13.44
N ASP A 59 3.07 -20.86 13.06
CA ASP A 59 3.29 -21.97 14.01
C ASP A 59 4.65 -21.88 14.74
N ALA A 60 5.63 -21.16 14.17
CA ALA A 60 6.97 -21.04 14.74
C ALA A 60 7.10 -19.91 15.76
N CYS A 61 6.48 -18.75 15.52
CA CYS A 61 6.63 -17.56 16.37
C CYS A 61 5.31 -17.03 16.97
N GLY A 62 4.17 -17.61 16.60
CA GLY A 62 2.84 -17.23 17.09
C GLY A 62 2.30 -15.89 16.57
N ARG A 63 3.05 -15.18 15.70
CA ARG A 63 2.60 -13.91 15.13
C ARG A 63 1.43 -14.14 14.17
N GLU A 64 0.37 -13.35 14.35
CA GLU A 64 -0.75 -13.25 13.42
C GLU A 64 -0.41 -12.23 12.34
N ASP A 65 -0.38 -12.67 11.08
CA ASP A 65 -0.17 -11.82 9.91
C ASP A 65 -1.36 -11.98 8.96
N GLU A 66 -1.70 -10.91 8.22
CA GLU A 66 -2.75 -10.95 7.19
C GLU A 66 -2.16 -11.47 5.87
N TRP A 67 -2.77 -12.52 5.34
CA TRP A 67 -2.39 -13.12 4.08
C TRP A 67 -3.56 -13.13 3.11
N PRO A 68 -3.27 -13.19 1.81
CA PRO A 68 -4.34 -13.18 0.84
C PRO A 68 -5.21 -14.45 0.96
N HIS A 69 -6.54 -14.30 1.08
CA HIS A 69 -7.48 -15.42 1.13
C HIS A 69 -7.31 -16.33 -0.10
N PRO A 70 -7.18 -17.66 0.09
CA PRO A 70 -6.99 -18.58 -1.02
C PRO A 70 -8.20 -18.58 -1.95
N GLU A 71 -7.95 -18.43 -3.26
CA GLU A 71 -8.97 -18.42 -4.31
C GLU A 71 -8.69 -19.49 -5.37
N LEU A 72 -9.73 -20.13 -5.88
CA LEU A 72 -9.69 -21.10 -6.97
C LEU A 72 -10.52 -20.61 -8.15
N GLY A 73 -9.88 -20.43 -9.32
CA GLY A 73 -10.58 -20.22 -10.58
C GLY A 73 -11.07 -21.54 -11.17
N CYS A 74 -12.38 -21.68 -11.36
CA CYS A 74 -12.96 -22.79 -12.09
C CYS A 74 -13.04 -22.45 -13.59
N VAL A 75 -12.85 -23.46 -14.45
CA VAL A 75 -12.97 -23.33 -15.91
C VAL A 75 -14.37 -22.92 -16.39
N CYS A 76 -15.40 -22.98 -15.53
CA CYS A 76 -16.73 -22.45 -15.84
C CYS A 76 -16.84 -20.92 -15.67
N GLY A 77 -15.75 -20.25 -15.28
CA GLY A 77 -15.70 -18.80 -15.08
C GLY A 77 -15.97 -18.35 -13.63
N THR A 78 -16.32 -19.25 -12.72
CA THR A 78 -16.53 -18.91 -11.30
C THR A 78 -15.21 -18.89 -10.54
N VAL A 79 -14.99 -17.84 -9.75
CA VAL A 79 -13.91 -17.77 -8.76
C VAL A 79 -14.47 -18.16 -7.39
N LEU A 80 -13.79 -19.06 -6.67
CA LEU A 80 -14.21 -19.58 -5.37
C LEU A 80 -13.22 -19.15 -4.30
N ARG A 81 -13.70 -18.67 -3.16
CA ARG A 81 -12.89 -18.55 -1.94
C ARG A 81 -12.86 -19.89 -1.23
N VAL A 82 -11.64 -20.40 -0.97
CA VAL A 82 -11.42 -21.67 -0.30
C VAL A 82 -11.33 -21.42 1.20
N PRO A 83 -12.23 -21.97 2.02
CA PRO A 83 -12.28 -21.68 3.46
C PRO A 83 -10.98 -22.00 4.18
N VAL A 84 -10.63 -21.17 5.16
CA VAL A 84 -9.44 -21.33 6.02
C VAL A 84 -9.89 -21.53 7.46
N ARG A 85 -9.28 -22.47 8.17
CA ARG A 85 -9.54 -22.74 9.58
C ARG A 85 -9.01 -21.59 10.44
N GLY A 86 -9.76 -21.27 11.49
CA GLY A 86 -9.33 -20.27 12.48
C GLY A 86 -9.60 -18.82 12.08
N ILE A 87 -10.41 -18.56 11.06
CA ILE A 87 -10.92 -17.20 10.77
C ILE A 87 -11.67 -16.70 12.01
N ARG A 88 -11.08 -15.76 12.74
CA ARG A 88 -11.90 -14.72 13.36
C ARG A 88 -12.34 -13.83 12.20
N PRO A 89 -13.65 -13.65 11.93
CA PRO A 89 -14.07 -12.55 11.07
C PRO A 89 -13.37 -11.30 11.60
N GLY A 90 -12.85 -10.45 10.71
CA GLY A 90 -12.23 -9.18 11.05
C GLY A 90 -13.20 -8.32 11.85
N GLY A 91 -13.33 -8.58 13.14
CA GLY A 91 -14.04 -7.75 14.08
C GLY A 91 -13.22 -6.49 14.15
N VAL A 92 -13.80 -5.38 13.68
CA VAL A 92 -13.40 -4.03 14.06
C VAL A 92 -12.88 -4.10 15.49
N ARG A 93 -11.59 -3.83 15.70
CA ARG A 93 -11.04 -3.76 17.06
C ARG A 93 -11.77 -2.61 17.75
N GLN A 94 -12.82 -2.94 18.49
CA GLN A 94 -13.54 -1.97 19.27
C GLN A 94 -12.49 -1.36 20.22
N PRO A 95 -12.33 -0.01 20.23
CA PRO A 95 -11.43 0.60 21.20
C PRO A 95 -11.82 0.09 22.59
N PRO A 96 -10.84 -0.16 23.48
CA PRO A 96 -11.16 -0.62 24.82
C PRO A 96 -12.14 0.38 25.42
N ARG A 97 -13.38 -0.07 25.66
CA ARG A 97 -14.31 0.70 26.47
C ARG A 97 -13.58 0.92 27.79
N ALA A 98 -13.35 2.18 28.15
CA ALA A 98 -12.87 2.54 29.46
C ALA A 98 -13.75 1.81 30.47
N GLY A 99 -13.18 0.79 31.11
CA GLY A 99 -13.88 -0.03 32.07
C GLY A 99 -14.22 0.85 33.26
N THR A 100 -15.48 1.24 33.39
CA THR A 100 -16.02 1.71 34.65
C THR A 100 -15.86 0.58 35.65
N ALA A 101 -15.08 0.83 36.70
CA ALA A 101 -14.82 -0.14 37.76
C ALA A 101 -16.12 -0.70 38.36
N PRO A 102 -16.19 -1.99 38.70
CA PRO A 102 -17.31 -2.53 39.46
C PRO A 102 -17.13 -2.18 40.94
N GLY A 103 -17.98 -1.26 41.44
CA GLY A 103 -18.17 -1.02 42.86
C GLY A 103 -19.05 -2.12 43.48
N THR A 104 -18.56 -2.70 44.57
CA THR A 104 -19.13 -3.81 45.33
C THR A 104 -20.35 -3.40 46.17
N ALA A 105 -21.43 -4.19 46.02
CA ALA A 105 -22.49 -4.61 46.95
C ALA A 105 -22.93 -3.75 48.17
N ALA A 106 -24.25 -3.51 48.28
CA ALA A 106 -25.09 -3.82 49.45
C ALA A 106 -26.60 -3.67 49.13
N GLY A 107 -27.44 -4.68 49.44
CA GLY A 107 -28.92 -4.56 49.53
C GLY A 107 -29.39 -4.57 51.01
N PRO A 108 -30.67 -4.88 51.36
CA PRO A 108 -31.95 -4.64 50.68
C PRO A 108 -33.08 -4.03 51.60
N ASP A 109 -34.21 -3.62 50.95
CA ASP A 109 -35.65 -3.57 51.39
C ASP A 109 -36.16 -2.56 52.46
N PRO A 110 -37.49 -2.31 52.66
CA PRO A 110 -38.69 -2.33 51.79
C PRO A 110 -39.58 -1.05 51.82
N GLY A 111 -40.47 -0.91 50.83
CA GLY A 111 -41.87 -0.46 50.99
C GLY A 111 -42.23 1.03 50.98
N ARG A 112 -43.07 1.45 50.01
CA ARG A 112 -44.40 2.08 50.23
C ARG A 112 -45.13 2.48 48.95
N ASP A 113 -46.44 2.31 49.02
CA ASP A 113 -47.50 2.64 48.06
C ASP A 113 -47.51 4.08 47.52
N GLY A 114 -48.06 4.24 46.31
CA GLY A 114 -48.54 5.54 45.82
C GLY A 114 -48.77 5.63 44.31
N THR A 115 -49.91 5.11 43.83
CA THR A 115 -50.64 5.64 42.64
C THR A 115 -51.34 6.95 43.07
N PRO A 116 -51.69 7.96 42.22
CA PRO A 116 -52.02 7.96 40.79
C PRO A 116 -51.26 9.08 40.00
N GLU A 117 -51.46 9.48 38.74
CA GLU A 117 -52.62 9.56 37.84
C GLU A 117 -52.13 9.95 36.41
N ARG A 118 -52.97 9.68 35.41
CA ARG A 118 -53.05 10.22 34.03
C ARG A 118 -52.05 11.30 33.58
N SER A 119 -51.45 11.09 32.40
CA SER A 119 -51.75 11.93 31.22
C SER A 119 -51.26 11.29 29.91
N ALA A 120 -52.14 11.35 28.92
CA ALA A 120 -51.97 10.83 27.58
C ALA A 120 -51.21 11.83 26.71
N HIS A 121 -50.22 11.38 25.95
CA HIS A 121 -49.76 12.06 24.75
C HIS A 121 -49.57 11.07 23.60
N THR A 122 -50.44 11.27 22.62
CA THR A 122 -50.49 10.68 21.28
C THR A 122 -49.25 11.06 20.46
N ALA A 123 -48.59 10.06 19.86
CA ALA A 123 -47.79 10.18 18.65
C ALA A 123 -47.85 8.78 17.99
N GLY A 124 -48.50 8.57 16.85
CA GLY A 124 -48.26 9.25 15.58
C GLY A 124 -47.36 8.34 14.74
N ALA A 125 -47.95 7.32 14.13
CA ALA A 125 -47.28 6.38 13.23
C ALA A 125 -46.85 7.09 11.92
N PRO A 126 -45.64 6.83 11.38
CA PRO A 126 -45.30 7.27 10.03
C PRO A 126 -45.70 6.21 8.99
N THR A 127 -46.43 6.67 7.96
CA THR A 127 -46.67 5.97 6.69
C THR A 127 -45.42 5.98 5.80
N PRO A 128 -45.21 4.96 4.95
CA PRO A 128 -44.10 4.92 4.00
C PRO A 128 -44.44 5.68 2.72
N HIS A 129 -43.55 6.59 2.30
CA HIS A 129 -43.62 7.21 0.97
C HIS A 129 -42.81 6.41 -0.05
N ALA A 130 -43.45 6.26 -1.21
CA ALA A 130 -43.06 5.46 -2.35
C ALA A 130 -41.79 5.96 -3.07
N ALA A 131 -41.21 5.01 -3.80
CA ALA A 131 -40.10 5.15 -4.72
C ALA A 131 -40.42 6.09 -5.89
N GLU A 132 -39.45 6.93 -6.25
CA GLU A 132 -39.38 7.54 -7.57
C GLU A 132 -37.91 7.58 -8.03
N ALA A 133 -37.66 6.92 -9.15
CA ALA A 133 -36.40 6.93 -9.87
C ALA A 133 -36.23 8.24 -10.66
N PRO A 134 -34.99 8.71 -10.89
CA PRO A 134 -34.73 9.58 -12.01
C PRO A 134 -33.92 8.90 -13.12
N ALA A 135 -34.38 9.19 -14.33
CA ALA A 135 -33.91 8.76 -15.63
C ALA A 135 -32.47 9.19 -15.97
N SER A 136 -31.82 8.35 -16.77
CA SER A 136 -30.59 8.63 -17.51
C SER A 136 -30.80 9.68 -18.60
N PRO A 137 -29.85 10.60 -18.83
CA PRO A 137 -29.73 11.28 -20.11
C PRO A 137 -28.72 10.56 -21.01
N GLY A 138 -29.21 10.10 -22.17
CA GLY A 138 -28.38 9.59 -23.25
C GLY A 138 -27.61 10.72 -23.93
N THR A 139 -26.34 10.47 -24.25
CA THR A 139 -25.52 11.35 -25.07
C THR A 139 -24.71 10.54 -26.08
N GLY A 140 -25.03 10.78 -27.35
CA GLY A 140 -24.08 11.00 -28.44
C GLY A 140 -23.08 9.89 -28.78
N ALA A 141 -23.45 9.06 -29.75
CA ALA A 141 -22.50 8.34 -30.59
C ALA A 141 -21.75 9.32 -31.50
N THR A 142 -20.42 9.27 -31.53
CA THR A 142 -19.60 9.64 -32.70
C THR A 142 -18.26 8.90 -32.66
N ALA A 143 -17.96 8.23 -33.77
CA ALA A 143 -16.63 7.75 -34.16
C ALA A 143 -16.60 7.78 -35.72
N PRO A 144 -15.45 7.56 -36.37
CA PRO A 144 -14.43 8.57 -36.65
C PRO A 144 -14.33 8.87 -38.15
N HIS A 145 -13.78 10.04 -38.50
CA HIS A 145 -13.31 10.31 -39.87
C HIS A 145 -11.78 10.33 -39.91
N ALA A 146 -11.24 9.43 -40.71
CA ALA A 146 -9.89 9.47 -41.26
C ALA A 146 -9.89 10.26 -42.58
N ALA A 147 -8.81 11.01 -42.84
CA ALA A 147 -8.19 11.33 -44.13
C ALA A 147 -7.10 12.41 -43.85
N GLU A 148 -5.81 12.06 -43.89
CA GLU A 148 -4.89 12.25 -45.05
C GLU A 148 -4.44 13.72 -45.22
N ALA A 149 -3.16 14.02 -44.92
CA ALA A 149 -2.04 14.13 -45.89
C ALA A 149 -1.82 15.63 -46.25
N SER A 150 -0.65 16.26 -46.35
CA SER A 150 0.77 15.85 -46.42
C SER A 150 1.69 17.05 -46.10
N SER A 151 2.95 16.74 -45.75
CA SER A 151 4.22 17.36 -46.23
C SER A 151 4.46 18.87 -46.09
N ALA A 152 5.59 19.27 -45.49
CA ALA A 152 6.93 19.30 -46.13
C ALA A 152 7.98 20.04 -45.26
N THR A 153 9.14 19.41 -45.09
CA THR A 153 10.53 19.92 -45.06
C THR A 153 10.84 21.36 -44.61
N ASP A 154 11.81 21.52 -43.70
CA ASP A 154 13.14 21.99 -44.11
C ASP A 154 14.25 21.56 -43.12
N ALA A 155 15.43 21.34 -43.68
CA ALA A 155 16.68 20.95 -43.04
C ALA A 155 17.64 22.15 -42.98
N GLY A 156 18.54 22.18 -42.00
CA GLY A 156 19.68 23.10 -41.94
C GLY A 156 20.26 23.15 -40.53
N ALA A 157 21.18 22.27 -40.15
CA ALA A 157 22.62 22.26 -40.48
C ALA A 157 23.41 23.46 -39.90
N ALA A 158 24.17 23.14 -38.86
CA ALA A 158 25.51 23.62 -38.48
C ALA A 158 25.79 25.13 -38.33
N SER A 159 26.38 25.50 -37.18
CA SER A 159 27.80 25.94 -37.13
C SER A 159 28.26 26.22 -35.69
N ALA A 160 29.35 25.57 -35.30
CA ALA A 160 30.26 26.02 -34.25
C ALA A 160 31.35 26.90 -34.89
N PRO A 161 32.04 27.75 -34.11
CA PRO A 161 33.40 28.13 -34.44
C PRO A 161 34.40 27.79 -33.33
N ALA A 162 35.65 27.70 -33.80
CA ALA A 162 36.83 27.16 -33.17
C ALA A 162 37.59 28.17 -32.28
N ALA A 163 38.61 27.62 -31.63
CA ALA A 163 39.60 28.25 -30.77
C ALA A 163 40.53 29.26 -31.50
N GLU A 164 41.11 30.19 -30.74
CA GLU A 164 42.48 30.72 -30.91
C GLU A 164 42.93 31.48 -29.63
N GLY A 165 44.19 31.30 -29.20
CA GLY A 165 44.85 31.97 -28.05
C GLY A 165 45.34 33.40 -28.37
N PRO A 166 46.06 34.11 -27.46
CA PRO A 166 47.43 33.71 -27.09
C PRO A 166 47.89 34.02 -25.63
N SER A 167 49.06 33.47 -25.34
CA SER A 167 49.88 33.47 -24.12
C SER A 167 50.52 34.83 -23.76
N HIS A 168 50.60 35.16 -22.47
CA HIS A 168 51.64 35.95 -21.75
C HIS A 168 51.61 35.36 -20.31
N GLY A 169 52.65 34.88 -19.62
CA GLY A 169 54.05 35.32 -19.51
C GLY A 169 54.23 36.00 -18.15
N GLY A 170 54.72 35.30 -17.10
CA GLY A 170 55.11 35.96 -15.83
C GLY A 170 55.19 35.07 -14.58
N SER A 171 56.41 34.56 -14.33
CA SER A 171 57.11 34.34 -13.04
C SER A 171 56.36 34.08 -11.72
N ALA A 172 56.73 32.96 -11.07
CA ALA A 172 56.73 32.78 -9.60
C ALA A 172 58.11 33.20 -9.02
N PRO A 173 58.43 33.06 -7.71
CA PRO A 173 57.62 32.91 -6.49
C PRO A 173 57.95 33.98 -5.41
N ASP A 174 57.23 34.03 -4.28
CA ASP A 174 57.84 34.46 -3.01
C ASP A 174 57.13 33.81 -1.81
N GLU A 175 57.95 33.25 -0.93
CA GLU A 175 57.58 32.52 0.28
C GLU A 175 57.54 33.47 1.48
N GLY A 176 56.65 33.14 2.43
CA GLY A 176 56.92 33.36 3.85
C GLY A 176 56.16 34.52 4.49
N HIS A 177 55.21 34.17 5.37
CA HIS A 177 55.07 34.84 6.67
C HIS A 177 54.55 33.84 7.70
N HIS A 178 55.45 33.44 8.59
CA HIS A 178 55.18 32.83 9.89
C HIS A 178 54.58 33.89 10.84
N ALA A 179 53.48 33.55 11.52
CA ALA A 179 53.14 34.01 12.87
C ALA A 179 51.95 33.14 13.37
N ASP A 180 52.21 32.13 14.19
CA ASP A 180 52.32 32.17 15.66
C ASP A 180 51.03 31.58 16.27
N VAL A 181 51.15 30.35 16.74
CA VAL A 181 50.08 29.50 17.27
C VAL A 181 50.20 29.50 18.79
N PRO A 182 49.19 29.97 19.56
CA PRO A 182 49.19 29.80 21.00
C PRO A 182 48.81 28.35 21.39
N PRO A 183 49.40 27.77 22.46
CA PRO A 183 49.16 26.39 22.87
C PRO A 183 47.74 26.22 23.48
N PRO A 184 47.10 25.04 23.31
CA PRO A 184 45.76 24.80 23.80
C PRO A 184 45.75 24.52 25.32
N ALA A 185 44.85 25.20 26.03
CA ALA A 185 44.45 24.84 27.39
C ALA A 185 43.51 23.62 27.37
N GLY A 186 43.65 22.76 28.38
CA GLY A 186 43.08 21.41 28.48
C GLY A 186 41.61 21.26 28.06
N GLY A 187 41.41 20.41 27.05
CA GLY A 187 40.13 19.85 26.65
C GLY A 187 40.03 18.38 27.06
N ALA A 188 38.88 18.02 27.65
CA ALA A 188 38.49 16.69 28.11
C ALA A 188 38.75 15.56 27.09
N PRO A 189 38.84 14.28 27.53
CA PRO A 189 39.06 13.16 26.62
C PRO A 189 37.99 13.15 25.52
N GLY A 190 38.44 13.37 24.29
CA GLY A 190 37.60 13.32 23.10
C GLY A 190 37.04 11.92 22.94
N HIS A 191 35.72 11.78 23.09
CA HIS A 191 35.01 10.68 22.49
C HIS A 191 35.24 10.79 20.98
N SER A 192 36.14 9.95 20.47
CA SER A 192 36.24 9.70 19.04
C SER A 192 34.85 9.26 18.57
N PRO A 193 34.21 9.94 17.62
CA PRO A 193 32.96 9.43 17.05
C PRO A 193 33.27 8.04 16.51
N LEU A 194 32.53 7.03 16.96
CA LEU A 194 32.59 5.73 16.29
C LEU A 194 32.32 5.97 14.81
N PRO A 195 33.04 5.30 13.90
CA PRO A 195 32.71 5.35 12.48
C PRO A 195 31.23 5.00 12.33
N PRO A 196 30.48 5.70 11.47
CA PRO A 196 29.10 5.34 11.19
C PRO A 196 29.09 3.84 10.85
N THR A 197 28.34 3.06 11.62
CA THR A 197 28.08 1.66 11.30
C THR A 197 27.51 1.63 9.90
N ASP A 198 28.32 1.14 8.95
CA ASP A 198 27.87 0.95 7.58
C ASP A 198 26.56 0.15 7.61
N PRO A 199 25.50 0.63 6.92
CA PRO A 199 24.25 -0.09 6.88
C PRO A 199 24.52 -1.48 6.32
N THR A 200 24.19 -2.51 7.12
CA THR A 200 24.31 -3.92 6.73
C THR A 200 23.75 -4.07 5.30
N PRO A 201 24.54 -4.60 4.34
CA PRO A 201 24.10 -4.65 2.95
C PRO A 201 22.78 -5.42 2.87
N ARG A 202 21.73 -4.74 2.38
CA ARG A 202 20.42 -5.36 2.20
C ARG A 202 20.56 -6.55 1.27
N ARG A 203 19.97 -7.68 1.65
CA ARG A 203 19.92 -8.88 0.80
C ARG A 203 19.31 -8.53 -0.56
N ALA A 204 19.66 -9.24 -1.62
CA ALA A 204 19.02 -9.04 -2.92
C ALA A 204 17.48 -9.22 -2.80
N PHE A 205 16.73 -8.32 -3.45
CA PHE A 205 15.28 -8.41 -3.53
C PHE A 205 14.84 -9.70 -4.25
N GLN A 206 13.78 -10.33 -3.77
CA GLN A 206 13.22 -11.55 -4.35
C GLN A 206 11.84 -11.22 -4.95
N PRO A 207 11.75 -10.97 -6.27
CA PRO A 207 10.52 -10.54 -6.92
C PRO A 207 9.50 -11.67 -7.04
N VAL A 208 8.22 -11.30 -7.15
CA VAL A 208 7.11 -12.20 -7.50
C VAL A 208 6.49 -11.75 -8.81
N THR A 209 6.46 -12.65 -9.79
CA THR A 209 5.88 -12.36 -11.12
C THR A 209 4.44 -11.89 -11.02
N ILE A 210 4.11 -10.81 -11.72
CA ILE A 210 2.79 -10.19 -11.68
C ILE A 210 1.92 -10.76 -12.80
N ARG A 211 0.86 -11.49 -12.43
CA ARG A 211 -0.15 -12.04 -13.36
C ARG A 211 -1.55 -11.51 -13.08
N THR A 212 -1.74 -10.97 -11.89
CA THR A 212 -3.00 -10.45 -11.38
C THR A 212 -2.77 -9.13 -10.65
N GLU A 213 -3.84 -8.37 -10.43
CA GLU A 213 -3.80 -7.15 -9.60
C GLU A 213 -3.29 -7.44 -8.17
N ARG A 214 -3.59 -8.64 -7.66
CA ARG A 214 -3.13 -9.11 -6.35
C ARG A 214 -1.62 -9.31 -6.29
N ASP A 215 -1.03 -9.81 -7.38
CA ASP A 215 0.42 -10.00 -7.45
C ASP A 215 1.13 -8.64 -7.43
N ALA A 216 0.54 -7.60 -8.02
CA ALA A 216 1.07 -6.24 -7.98
C ALA A 216 1.11 -5.68 -6.54
N VAL A 217 0.03 -5.88 -5.77
CA VAL A 217 0.01 -5.51 -4.35
C VAL A 217 1.02 -6.32 -3.56
N THR A 218 1.15 -7.62 -3.85
CA THR A 218 2.12 -8.50 -3.19
C THR A 218 3.55 -8.06 -3.47
N ALA A 219 3.87 -7.70 -4.73
CA ALA A 219 5.16 -7.17 -5.12
C ALA A 219 5.49 -5.87 -4.37
N ALA A 220 4.53 -4.93 -4.28
CA ALA A 220 4.70 -3.70 -3.51
C ALA A 220 4.93 -3.97 -2.01
N ALA A 221 4.15 -4.87 -1.40
CA ALA A 221 4.31 -5.21 0.02
C ALA A 221 5.66 -5.88 0.31
N LEU A 222 6.10 -6.82 -0.54
CA LEU A 222 7.42 -7.45 -0.41
C LEU A 222 8.55 -6.42 -0.56
N TYR A 223 8.38 -5.46 -1.46
CA TYR A 223 9.35 -4.40 -1.67
C TYR A 223 9.45 -3.47 -0.47
N LEU A 224 8.32 -3.04 0.11
CA LEU A 224 8.31 -2.25 1.35
C LEU A 224 8.98 -3.00 2.51
N ARG A 225 8.74 -4.31 2.63
CA ARG A 225 9.40 -5.14 3.66
C ARG A 225 10.90 -5.20 3.42
N TRP A 226 11.32 -5.32 2.16
CA TRP A 226 12.72 -5.31 1.77
C TRP A 226 13.41 -3.96 2.03
N LEU A 227 12.69 -2.84 1.88
CA LEU A 227 13.15 -1.50 2.27
C LEU A 227 13.30 -1.36 3.79
N GLY A 228 12.69 -2.24 4.59
CA GLY A 228 12.81 -2.26 6.04
C GLY A 228 11.53 -1.87 6.78
N TYR A 229 10.45 -1.54 6.07
CA TYR A 229 9.15 -1.28 6.70
C TYR A 229 8.57 -2.56 7.30
N ARG A 230 8.06 -2.44 8.53
CA ARG A 230 7.52 -3.56 9.31
C ARG A 230 6.02 -3.38 9.53
N ASP A 231 5.37 -4.50 9.82
CA ASP A 231 3.94 -4.56 10.14
C ASP A 231 3.09 -3.92 9.02
N ILE A 232 3.42 -4.30 7.77
CA ILE A 232 2.66 -3.90 6.59
C ILE A 232 1.27 -4.52 6.70
N ARG A 233 0.29 -3.63 6.76
CA ARG A 233 -1.13 -3.90 6.85
C ARG A 233 -1.84 -3.10 5.76
N ARG A 234 -3.15 -3.27 5.65
CA ARG A 234 -3.94 -2.35 4.84
C ARG A 234 -4.08 -0.99 5.52
N ALA A 235 -4.14 0.05 4.71
CA ALA A 235 -4.49 1.38 5.19
C ALA A 235 -5.95 1.36 5.67
N ASP A 236 -6.20 1.99 6.83
CA ASP A 236 -7.54 2.03 7.43
C ASP A 236 -8.49 2.90 6.60
N GLN A 237 -7.94 3.90 5.91
CA GLN A 237 -8.68 4.76 5.00
C GLN A 237 -8.61 4.23 3.57
N ARG A 238 -9.78 4.19 2.92
CA ARG A 238 -9.88 3.80 1.52
C ARG A 238 -9.43 4.94 0.61
N PRO A 239 -8.41 4.73 -0.25
CA PRO A 239 -8.07 5.70 -1.27
C PRO A 239 -9.17 5.75 -2.36
N PRO A 240 -9.35 6.90 -3.03
CA PRO A 240 -10.38 7.07 -4.07
C PRO A 240 -10.12 6.20 -5.31
N SER A 241 -8.87 5.79 -5.52
CA SER A 241 -8.40 4.91 -6.59
C SER A 241 -7.33 3.97 -6.04
N GLY A 242 -7.10 2.83 -6.70
CA GLY A 242 -6.11 1.83 -6.30
C GLY A 242 -6.30 1.24 -4.88
N ILE A 243 -5.18 0.79 -4.31
CA ILE A 243 -5.09 -0.05 -3.13
C ILE A 243 -4.12 0.57 -2.12
N GLY A 244 -4.60 0.84 -0.90
CA GLY A 244 -3.80 1.41 0.18
C GLY A 244 -3.16 0.34 1.09
N LEU A 245 -1.86 0.47 1.31
CA LEU A 245 -1.08 -0.25 2.31
C LEU A 245 -0.56 0.74 3.35
N ALA A 246 -0.46 0.32 4.60
CA ALA A 246 0.11 1.11 5.68
C ALA A 246 1.14 0.28 6.43
N ALA A 247 2.21 0.93 6.87
CA ALA A 247 3.17 0.37 7.79
C ALA A 247 3.62 1.49 8.74
N ARG A 248 4.39 1.14 9.77
CA ARG A 248 4.89 2.14 10.69
C ARG A 248 5.77 3.14 9.92
N GLY A 249 5.30 4.40 9.81
CA GLY A 249 6.03 5.48 9.16
C GLY A 249 5.85 5.59 7.65
N VAL A 250 5.00 4.76 7.01
CA VAL A 250 4.69 4.90 5.58
C VAL A 250 3.25 4.53 5.22
N LEU A 251 2.67 5.27 4.30
CA LEU A 251 1.47 4.92 3.54
C LEU A 251 1.85 4.64 2.09
N ALA A 252 1.51 3.48 1.57
CA ALA A 252 1.78 3.11 0.19
C ALA A 252 0.48 2.98 -0.60
N GLN A 253 0.47 3.57 -1.79
CA GLN A 253 -0.62 3.43 -2.75
C GLN A 253 -0.18 2.48 -3.86
N VAL A 254 -1.06 1.58 -4.29
CA VAL A 254 -0.81 0.66 -5.42
C VAL A 254 -1.94 0.83 -6.44
N GLU A 255 -1.63 1.22 -7.66
CA GLU A 255 -2.55 1.20 -8.81
C GLU A 255 -2.23 -0.03 -9.67
N PRO A 256 -2.96 -1.15 -9.49
CA PRO A 256 -2.65 -2.41 -10.17
C PRO A 256 -3.29 -2.51 -11.55
N THR A 257 -4.08 -1.53 -11.98
CA THR A 257 -4.77 -1.59 -13.27
C THR A 257 -3.87 -1.08 -14.39
N VAL A 258 -4.33 -1.23 -15.62
CA VAL A 258 -3.68 -0.65 -16.81
C VAL A 258 -3.94 0.86 -16.96
N ARG A 259 -4.55 1.52 -15.96
CA ARG A 259 -4.79 2.96 -15.93
C ARG A 259 -3.55 3.70 -15.40
N PRO A 260 -2.98 4.66 -16.14
CA PRO A 260 -1.94 5.53 -15.61
C PRO A 260 -2.45 6.32 -14.39
N ALA A 261 -1.63 6.39 -13.35
CA ALA A 261 -1.92 7.17 -12.16
C ALA A 261 -1.95 8.67 -12.52
N SER A 262 -3.02 9.35 -12.09
CA SER A 262 -3.26 10.75 -12.43
C SER A 262 -2.72 11.71 -11.37
N LEU A 263 -2.63 13.00 -11.72
CA LEU A 263 -2.26 14.07 -10.79
C LEU A 263 -3.09 14.04 -9.51
N ARG A 264 -4.41 13.85 -9.64
CA ARG A 264 -5.34 13.79 -8.50
C ARG A 264 -5.01 12.63 -7.57
N ASP A 265 -4.61 11.47 -8.11
CA ASP A 265 -4.28 10.31 -7.29
C ASP A 265 -3.04 10.58 -6.42
N VAL A 266 -2.03 11.26 -6.98
CA VAL A 266 -0.81 11.70 -6.26
C VAL A 266 -1.15 12.73 -5.18
N GLU A 267 -1.96 13.75 -5.51
CA GLU A 267 -2.34 14.80 -4.56
C GLU A 267 -3.20 14.25 -3.41
N CYS A 268 -4.13 13.34 -3.70
CA CYS A 268 -4.93 12.68 -2.68
C CYS A 268 -4.06 11.86 -1.72
N LEU A 269 -3.15 11.05 -2.25
CA LEU A 269 -2.20 10.28 -1.42
C LEU A 269 -1.39 11.21 -0.50
N TRP A 270 -0.86 12.30 -1.04
CA TRP A 270 -0.08 13.25 -0.26
C TRP A 270 -0.88 13.91 0.85
N LEU A 271 -2.11 14.35 0.57
CA LEU A 271 -2.98 14.98 1.57
C LEU A 271 -3.33 14.02 2.70
N THR A 272 -3.60 12.74 2.39
CA THR A 272 -3.83 11.72 3.41
C THR A 272 -2.59 11.50 4.26
N ALA A 273 -1.43 11.34 3.63
CA ALA A 273 -0.16 11.12 4.32
C ALA A 273 0.25 12.31 5.20
N MET A 274 0.07 13.53 4.71
CA MET A 274 0.28 14.76 5.48
C MET A 274 -0.65 14.81 6.69
N SER A 275 -1.94 14.49 6.51
CA SER A 275 -2.92 14.47 7.60
C SER A 275 -2.55 13.45 8.69
N GLU A 276 -2.00 12.31 8.28
CA GLU A 276 -1.51 11.26 9.19
C GLU A 276 -0.05 11.46 9.62
N SER A 277 0.58 12.58 9.26
CA SER A 277 1.99 12.90 9.54
C SER A 277 2.95 11.75 9.20
N THR A 278 2.70 11.09 8.08
CA THR A 278 3.36 9.86 7.65
C THR A 278 3.94 10.07 6.24
N ARG A 279 5.06 9.40 5.91
CA ARG A 279 5.59 9.44 4.54
C ARG A 279 4.68 8.67 3.60
N CYS A 280 4.68 8.98 2.30
CA CYS A 280 3.95 8.16 1.34
C CYS A 280 4.81 7.73 0.16
N VAL A 281 4.36 6.67 -0.53
CA VAL A 281 4.96 6.12 -1.75
C VAL A 281 3.84 5.62 -2.65
N TYR A 282 4.01 5.74 -3.96
CA TYR A 282 3.04 5.26 -4.95
C TYR A 282 3.71 4.24 -5.87
N PHE A 283 3.07 3.08 -6.04
CA PHE A 283 3.34 2.06 -7.03
C PHE A 283 2.26 2.05 -8.12
N SER A 284 2.63 1.95 -9.39
CA SER A 284 1.68 1.83 -10.50
C SER A 284 2.13 0.78 -11.51
N LEU A 285 1.21 -0.03 -12.02
CA LEU A 285 1.49 -0.96 -13.12
C LEU A 285 1.60 -0.25 -14.47
N ALA A 286 0.72 0.73 -14.73
CA ALA A 286 0.68 1.47 -15.99
C ALA A 286 1.53 2.76 -15.99
N GLY A 287 2.22 3.05 -14.89
CA GLY A 287 2.95 4.29 -14.72
C GLY A 287 2.05 5.49 -14.39
N TYR A 288 2.50 6.67 -14.78
CA TYR A 288 2.00 7.96 -14.30
C TYR A 288 1.83 8.92 -15.46
N THR A 289 0.87 9.84 -15.37
CA THR A 289 0.83 10.99 -16.28
C THR A 289 2.01 11.94 -16.00
N ASP A 290 2.41 12.74 -16.99
CA ASP A 290 3.55 13.66 -16.84
C ASP A 290 3.30 14.69 -15.73
N ASP A 291 2.07 15.19 -15.61
CA ASP A 291 1.66 16.08 -14.51
C ASP A 291 1.78 15.39 -13.14
N ALA A 292 1.45 14.10 -13.05
CA ALA A 292 1.56 13.34 -11.81
C ALA A 292 3.02 13.15 -11.40
N ARG A 293 3.92 12.88 -12.35
CA ARG A 293 5.38 12.79 -12.09
C ARG A 293 5.94 14.13 -11.64
N SER A 294 5.64 15.19 -12.38
CA SER A 294 6.11 16.55 -12.07
C SER A 294 5.63 17.00 -10.69
N ARG A 295 4.37 16.69 -10.33
CA ARG A 295 3.84 17.00 -9.00
C ARG A 295 4.49 16.15 -7.91
N ALA A 296 4.71 14.86 -8.13
CA ALA A 296 5.36 14.00 -7.16
C ALA A 296 6.78 14.47 -6.84
N ASP A 297 7.52 14.96 -7.83
CA ASP A 297 8.86 15.52 -7.63
C ASP A 297 8.84 16.76 -6.74
N LEU A 298 7.88 17.67 -6.96
CA LEU A 298 7.70 18.85 -6.11
C LEU A 298 7.31 18.49 -4.67
N LEU A 299 6.56 17.41 -4.48
CA LEU A 299 6.07 16.97 -3.17
C LEU A 299 7.02 15.98 -2.47
N GLY A 300 8.09 15.55 -3.15
CA GLY A 300 9.03 14.54 -2.64
C GLY A 300 8.40 13.16 -2.47
N ILE A 301 7.46 12.77 -3.33
CA ILE A 301 6.77 11.48 -3.25
C ILE A 301 7.51 10.45 -4.13
N PRO A 302 8.03 9.37 -3.54
CA PRO A 302 8.59 8.24 -4.29
C PRO A 302 7.56 7.59 -5.20
N LEU A 303 7.87 7.49 -6.50
CA LEU A 303 7.07 6.81 -7.51
C LEU A 303 7.79 5.57 -8.03
N PHE A 304 7.07 4.46 -8.14
CA PHE A 304 7.58 3.19 -8.66
C PHE A 304 6.66 2.62 -9.74
N VAL A 305 7.25 2.16 -10.84
CA VAL A 305 6.55 1.34 -11.82
C VAL A 305 6.77 -0.13 -11.48
N LEU A 306 5.69 -0.90 -11.37
CA LEU A 306 5.77 -2.34 -11.19
C LEU A 306 6.00 -3.00 -12.54
N ASP A 307 7.18 -3.60 -12.75
CA ASP A 307 7.37 -4.46 -13.92
C ASP A 307 6.64 -5.80 -13.74
N LEU A 308 6.27 -6.46 -14.83
CA LEU A 308 5.58 -7.76 -14.77
C LEU A 308 6.45 -8.88 -14.19
N THR A 309 7.76 -8.66 -14.02
CA THR A 309 8.66 -9.59 -13.34
C THR A 309 8.52 -9.52 -11.82
N GLY A 310 7.93 -8.43 -11.30
CA GLY A 310 7.69 -8.19 -9.89
C GLY A 310 8.67 -7.24 -9.23
N THR A 311 9.58 -6.60 -9.99
CA THR A 311 10.56 -5.67 -9.45
C THR A 311 10.05 -4.23 -9.60
N PRO A 312 9.83 -3.50 -8.50
CA PRO A 312 9.47 -2.08 -8.60
C PRO A 312 10.67 -1.27 -9.12
N GLN A 313 10.46 -0.52 -10.20
CA GLN A 313 11.45 0.36 -10.81
C GLN A 313 11.21 1.80 -10.34
N PRO A 314 12.20 2.46 -9.70
CA PRO A 314 12.07 3.86 -9.33
C PRO A 314 11.95 4.71 -10.61
N VAL A 315 11.04 5.70 -10.59
CA VAL A 315 10.85 6.60 -11.75
C VAL A 315 11.08 8.07 -11.42
N ASN A 316 11.53 8.39 -10.21
CA ASN A 316 11.96 9.71 -9.82
C ASN A 316 13.01 9.70 -8.70
N ALA A 317 13.67 10.85 -8.50
CA ALA A 317 14.76 10.98 -7.52
C ALA A 317 14.37 10.58 -6.08
N PRO A 318 13.17 10.96 -5.56
CA PRO A 318 12.72 10.46 -4.25
C PRO A 318 12.61 8.93 -4.18
N ALA A 319 12.24 8.25 -5.28
CA ALA A 319 12.21 6.80 -5.34
C ALA A 319 13.61 6.20 -5.35
N ASP A 320 14.55 6.77 -6.11
CA ASP A 320 15.95 6.36 -6.09
C ASP A 320 16.57 6.49 -4.69
N GLU A 321 16.31 7.62 -4.01
CA GLU A 321 16.77 7.86 -2.64
C GLU A 321 16.19 6.84 -1.67
N LEU A 322 14.88 6.57 -1.73
CA LEU A 322 14.23 5.57 -0.90
C LEU A 322 14.80 4.17 -1.17
N THR A 323 15.04 3.82 -2.43
CA THR A 323 15.65 2.54 -2.81
C THR A 323 17.06 2.40 -2.27
N ALA A 324 17.85 3.47 -2.23
CA ALA A 324 19.23 3.48 -1.75
C ALA A 324 19.31 3.46 -0.21
N THR A 325 18.46 4.22 0.47
CA THR A 325 18.52 4.42 1.94
C THR A 325 17.71 3.38 2.71
N GLY A 326 16.55 2.96 2.20
CA GLY A 326 15.59 2.15 2.97
C GLY A 326 14.69 3.00 3.87
N ALA A 327 13.94 2.34 4.76
CA ALA A 327 12.99 2.96 5.69
C ALA A 327 13.64 3.84 6.77
#